data_AF-A0A5B8NLE6-F1
#
_entry.id   AF-A0A5B8NLE6-F1
#
_cell.length_a   1.000
_cell.length_b   1.000
_cell.length_c   1.000
_cell.angle_alpha   90.00
_cell.angle_beta   90.00
_cell.angle_gamma   90.00
#
_symmetry.space_group_name_H-M   'P 1'
#
loop_
_entity.id
_entity.type
_entity.pdbx_description
1 polymer ?
#
loop_
_entity_poly.entity_id
_entity_poly.type
_entity_poly.pdbx_seq_one_letter_code
_entity_poly.pdbx_strand_id
1 'polypeptide(L)'
;MAKSVIKKFDKTFDQVFYTSLKAVKDLGYKIEKIDKDSGSINFKTGLSWNSWLGQFMSISISNETNDSIEVSISGVRNKLFIFGLKLDLQIYDWDESKKIAHKVFEKMENHL
;
A
#
# COMPACT_ATOMS: atom_id res chain seq x y z
N MET A 1 -11.48 1.04 12.60
CA MET A 1 -10.24 1.58 12.01
C MET A 1 -9.75 0.59 10.96
N ALA A 2 -9.41 1.06 9.75
CA ALA A 2 -8.73 0.19 8.79
C ALA A 2 -7.40 -0.25 9.42
N LYS A 3 -7.15 -1.56 9.49
CA LYS A 3 -5.85 -2.05 9.98
C LYS A 3 -4.77 -1.59 8.98
N SER A 4 -3.58 -1.32 9.48
CA SER A 4 -2.39 -1.01 8.67
C SER A 4 -1.23 -1.87 9.12
N VAL A 5 -0.30 -2.16 8.20
CA VAL A 5 0.98 -2.78 8.51
C VAL A 5 1.99 -1.64 8.61
N ILE A 6 2.64 -1.53 9.75
CA ILE A 6 3.55 -0.44 10.07
C ILE A 6 4.97 -1.00 10.19
N LYS A 7 5.95 -0.30 9.63
CA LYS A 7 7.37 -0.62 9.77
C LYS A 7 8.18 0.67 9.85
N LYS A 8 9.27 0.62 10.62
CA LYS A 8 10.21 1.74 10.79
C LYS A 8 11.48 1.49 9.98
N PHE A 9 12.06 2.57 9.46
CA PHE A 9 13.29 2.54 8.68
C PHE A 9 14.26 3.62 9.18
N ASP A 10 15.52 3.23 9.38
CA ASP A 10 16.61 4.12 9.80
C ASP A 10 17.28 4.77 8.57
N LYS A 11 16.47 5.47 7.77
CA LYS A 11 16.84 6.06 6.47
C LYS A 11 16.17 7.41 6.31
N THR A 12 16.61 8.24 5.36
CA THR A 12 15.98 9.54 5.16
C THR A 12 14.59 9.40 4.53
N PHE A 13 13.71 10.39 4.75
CA PHE A 13 12.38 10.43 4.15
C PHE A 13 12.43 10.22 2.63
N ASP A 14 13.33 10.92 1.95
CA ASP A 14 13.50 10.80 0.50
C ASP A 14 13.89 9.39 0.07
N GLN A 15 14.83 8.76 0.77
CA GLN A 15 15.23 7.38 0.48
C GLN A 15 14.05 6.43 0.62
N VAL A 16 13.31 6.52 1.73
CA VAL A 16 12.15 5.66 1.98
C VAL A 16 11.03 5.92 0.98
N PHE A 17 10.79 7.17 0.61
CA PHE A 17 9.76 7.57 -0.35
C PHE A 17 10.04 7.05 -1.75
N TYR A 18 11.24 7.30 -2.29
CA TYR A 18 11.62 6.81 -3.62
C TYR A 18 11.73 5.29 -3.67
N THR A 19 12.20 4.65 -2.60
CA THR A 19 12.23 3.20 -2.51
C THR A 19 10.83 2.60 -2.44
N SER A 20 9.89 3.24 -1.72
CA SER A 20 8.47 2.84 -1.71
C SER A 20 7.87 2.91 -3.12
N LEU A 21 8.11 4.01 -3.85
CA LEU A 21 7.67 4.16 -5.24
C LEU A 21 8.26 3.09 -6.15
N LYS A 22 9.55 2.79 -6.00
CA LYS A 22 10.25 1.76 -6.78
C LYS A 22 9.68 0.38 -6.47
N ALA A 23 9.49 0.04 -5.20
CA ALA A 23 8.92 -1.23 -4.78
C ALA A 23 7.53 -1.47 -5.38
N VAL A 24 6.65 -0.45 -5.36
CA VAL A 24 5.32 -0.52 -5.97
C VAL A 24 5.41 -0.76 -7.49
N LYS A 25 6.31 -0.06 -8.19
CA LYS A 25 6.52 -0.23 -9.64
C LYS A 25 7.08 -1.61 -10.00
N ASP A 26 8.07 -2.09 -9.26
CA ASP A 26 8.71 -3.39 -9.51
C ASP A 26 7.75 -4.56 -9.25
N LEU A 27 6.76 -4.38 -8.36
CA LEU A 27 5.67 -5.33 -8.15
C LEU A 27 4.59 -5.27 -9.24
N GLY A 28 4.74 -4.38 -10.23
CA GLY A 28 3.79 -4.20 -11.33
C GLY A 28 2.49 -3.53 -10.92
N TYR A 29 2.45 -2.85 -9.78
CA TYR A 29 1.25 -2.15 -9.32
C TYR A 29 1.12 -0.78 -9.95
N LYS A 30 -0.13 -0.36 -10.19
CA LYS A 30 -0.42 0.91 -10.82
C LYS A 30 -0.47 2.02 -9.77
N ILE A 31 0.39 3.01 -9.88
CA ILE A 31 0.32 4.21 -9.04
C ILE A 31 -0.83 5.09 -9.53
N GLU A 32 -1.70 5.52 -8.61
CA GLU A 32 -2.87 6.36 -8.90
C GLU A 32 -2.66 7.80 -8.45
N LYS A 33 -2.05 8.01 -7.28
CA LYS A 33 -1.74 9.35 -6.76
C LYS A 33 -0.45 9.30 -5.95
N ILE A 34 0.36 10.32 -6.12
CA ILE A 34 1.58 10.55 -5.34
C ILE A 34 1.45 11.95 -4.73
N ASP A 35 1.75 12.06 -3.46
CA ASP A 35 1.87 13.33 -2.75
C ASP A 35 3.08 13.26 -1.84
N LYS A 36 4.19 13.87 -2.27
CA LYS A 36 5.45 13.83 -1.53
C LYS A 36 5.40 14.69 -0.28
N ASP A 37 4.67 15.80 -0.32
CA ASP A 37 4.58 16.75 0.80
C ASP A 37 3.84 16.12 2.00
N SER A 38 2.82 15.31 1.73
CA SER A 38 2.11 14.54 2.76
C SER A 38 2.66 13.12 3.01
N GLY A 39 3.70 12.70 2.27
CA GLY A 39 4.25 11.34 2.38
C GLY A 39 3.28 10.24 1.95
N SER A 40 2.36 10.53 1.03
CA SER A 40 1.31 9.60 0.60
C SER A 40 1.56 9.03 -0.79
N ILE A 41 1.42 7.71 -0.92
CA ILE A 41 1.45 6.99 -2.21
C ILE A 41 0.22 6.09 -2.30
N ASN A 42 -0.68 6.38 -3.22
CA ASN A 42 -1.86 5.57 -3.49
C ASN A 42 -1.65 4.74 -4.76
N PHE A 43 -1.92 3.44 -4.67
CA PHE A 43 -1.72 2.51 -5.77
C PHE A 43 -2.83 1.45 -5.82
N LYS A 44 -3.01 0.87 -7.00
CA LYS A 44 -3.93 -0.25 -7.23
C LYS A 44 -3.15 -1.49 -7.61
N THR A 45 -3.48 -2.61 -6.97
CA THR A 45 -3.01 -3.91 -7.45
C THR A 45 -3.82 -4.35 -8.67
N GLY A 46 -3.18 -5.07 -9.58
CA GLY A 46 -3.85 -5.67 -10.74
C GLY A 46 -4.78 -6.82 -10.34
N LEU A 47 -5.42 -7.42 -11.33
CA LEU A 47 -6.22 -8.64 -11.17
C LEU A 47 -5.33 -9.75 -10.58
N SER A 48 -5.68 -10.27 -9.42
CA SER A 48 -5.07 -11.49 -8.86
C SER A 48 -6.03 -12.67 -9.09
N TRP A 49 -5.53 -13.90 -9.11
CA TRP A 49 -6.37 -15.11 -9.23
C TRP A 49 -7.52 -15.15 -8.20
N ASN A 50 -7.34 -14.48 -7.05
CA ASN A 50 -8.32 -14.39 -5.95
C ASN A 50 -9.09 -13.05 -5.91
N SER A 51 -8.68 -12.04 -6.69
CA SER A 51 -9.28 -10.71 -6.72
C SER A 51 -9.39 -10.17 -8.14
N TRP A 52 -10.56 -10.41 -8.73
CA TRP A 52 -11.00 -9.93 -10.03
C TRP A 52 -11.17 -8.40 -10.15
N LEU A 53 -10.90 -7.63 -9.09
CA LEU A 53 -11.01 -6.17 -9.11
C LEU A 53 -9.77 -5.45 -8.59
N GLY A 54 -8.75 -6.21 -8.16
CA GLY A 54 -7.59 -5.67 -7.45
C GLY A 54 -7.94 -5.05 -6.10
N GLN A 55 -6.97 -4.41 -5.49
CA GLN A 55 -7.09 -3.70 -4.22
C GLN A 55 -6.59 -2.27 -4.36
N PHE A 56 -7.25 -1.34 -3.66
CA PHE A 56 -6.77 0.03 -3.51
C PHE A 56 -5.94 0.11 -2.24
N MET A 57 -4.67 0.46 -2.39
CA MET A 57 -3.68 0.50 -1.33
C MET A 57 -3.17 1.93 -1.15
N SER A 58 -2.79 2.26 0.08
CA SER A 58 -2.20 3.54 0.45
C SER A 58 -0.99 3.31 1.34
N ILE A 59 0.12 3.94 0.98
CA ILE A 59 1.32 4.07 1.80
C ILE A 59 1.29 5.48 2.40
N SER A 60 1.51 5.58 3.70
CA SER A 60 1.75 6.83 4.42
C SER A 60 3.12 6.75 5.06
N ILE A 61 3.92 7.79 4.84
CA ILE A 61 5.30 7.91 5.31
C ILE A 61 5.36 9.15 6.18
N SER A 62 5.77 8.98 7.44
CA SER A 62 5.85 10.06 8.41
C SER A 62 7.19 10.04 9.14
N ASN A 63 7.75 11.22 9.38
CA ASN A 63 8.92 11.39 10.24
C ASN A 63 8.48 11.22 11.69
N GLU A 64 9.07 10.26 12.40
CA GLU A 64 8.92 10.16 13.85
C GLU A 64 10.07 10.91 14.53
N THR A 65 9.90 11.22 15.82
CA THR A 65 10.74 12.13 16.60
C THR A 65 12.19 11.66 16.84
N ASN A 66 12.56 10.44 16.41
CA ASN A 66 13.83 9.77 16.73
C ASN A 66 14.66 9.40 15.48
N ASP A 67 14.71 10.25 14.46
CA ASP A 67 15.44 10.02 13.19
C ASP A 67 15.04 8.78 12.38
N SER A 68 13.97 8.08 12.80
CA SER A 68 13.39 6.96 12.07
C SER A 68 12.16 7.39 11.29
N ILE A 69 12.02 6.85 10.08
CA ILE A 69 10.86 7.04 9.23
C ILE A 69 9.88 5.91 9.48
N GLU A 70 8.64 6.26 9.85
CA GLU A 70 7.56 5.30 9.93
C GLU A 70 6.85 5.21 8.59
N VAL A 71 6.62 3.97 8.14
CA VAL A 71 5.86 3.66 6.93
C VAL A 71 4.67 2.80 7.32
N SER A 72 3.47 3.25 6.98
CA SER A 72 2.20 2.57 7.22
C SER A 72 1.55 2.24 5.88
N ILE A 73 1.25 0.96 5.65
CA ILE A 73 0.55 0.50 4.45
C ILE A 73 -0.81 -0.04 4.84
N SER A 74 -1.85 0.49 4.20
CA SER A 74 -3.24 0.07 4.38
C SER A 74 -3.92 -0.15 3.03
N GLY A 75 -5.04 -0.87 3.03
CA GLY A 75 -5.75 -1.12 1.79
C GLY A 75 -7.18 -1.56 1.99
N VAL A 76 -7.99 -1.32 0.96
CA VAL A 76 -9.39 -1.71 0.86
C VAL A 76 -9.63 -2.42 -0.48
N ARG A 77 -10.43 -3.49 -0.44
CA ARG A 77 -10.83 -4.21 -1.65
C ARG A 77 -11.71 -3.31 -2.52
N ASN A 78 -11.51 -3.37 -3.84
CA ASN A 78 -12.30 -2.60 -4.77
C ASN A 78 -13.75 -3.14 -4.81
N LYS A 79 -14.76 -2.26 -4.88
CA LYS A 79 -16.17 -2.66 -4.74
C LYS A 79 -16.67 -3.40 -5.97
N LEU A 80 -17.33 -4.54 -5.76
CA LEU A 80 -17.92 -5.35 -6.81
C LEU A 80 -19.35 -4.89 -7.09
N PHE A 81 -19.57 -4.38 -8.30
CA PHE A 81 -20.91 -4.15 -8.86
C PHE A 81 -21.24 -5.31 -9.78
N ILE A 82 -22.19 -6.15 -9.38
CA ILE A 82 -22.74 -7.22 -10.22
C ILE A 82 -24.24 -6.97 -10.39
N PHE A 83 -24.71 -6.89 -11.65
CA PHE A 83 -26.13 -6.72 -11.99
C PHE A 83 -26.85 -5.55 -11.28
N GLY A 84 -26.18 -4.40 -11.12
CA GLY A 84 -26.77 -3.24 -10.44
C GLY A 84 -26.94 -3.39 -8.92
N LEU A 85 -26.58 -4.55 -8.36
CA LEU A 85 -26.54 -4.78 -6.92
C LEU A 85 -25.15 -4.37 -6.41
N LYS A 86 -25.14 -3.41 -5.49
CA LYS A 86 -23.95 -3.04 -4.74
C LYS A 86 -23.73 -4.11 -3.68
N LEU A 87 -22.97 -5.15 -4.02
CA LEU A 87 -22.46 -6.11 -3.04
C LEU A 87 -21.38 -5.39 -2.23
N ASP A 88 -21.80 -4.62 -1.23
CA ASP A 88 -20.96 -4.19 -0.12
C ASP A 88 -20.64 -5.44 0.74
N LEU A 89 -19.97 -6.44 0.16
CA LEU A 89 -19.22 -7.42 0.92
C LEU A 89 -18.08 -6.64 1.58
N GLN A 90 -18.39 -5.98 2.69
CA GLN A 90 -17.43 -5.50 3.70
C GLN A 90 -16.73 -6.69 4.37
N ILE A 91 -16.37 -7.72 3.60
CA ILE A 91 -15.26 -8.55 3.98
C ILE A 91 -14.07 -7.61 3.81
N TYR A 92 -13.69 -6.96 4.90
CA TYR A 92 -12.36 -6.42 5.07
C TYR A 92 -11.43 -7.60 4.81
N ASP A 93 -11.03 -7.78 3.55
CA ASP A 93 -10.06 -8.77 3.12
C ASP A 93 -8.66 -8.26 3.49
N TRP A 94 -8.55 -8.00 4.79
CA TRP A 94 -7.37 -7.52 5.46
C TRP A 94 -6.22 -8.50 5.25
N ASP A 95 -6.51 -9.78 5.09
CA ASP A 95 -5.49 -10.78 4.84
C ASP A 95 -4.80 -10.57 3.49
N GLU A 96 -5.55 -10.29 2.41
CA GLU A 96 -4.95 -9.99 1.11
C GLU A 96 -4.23 -8.62 1.12
N SER A 97 -4.82 -7.57 1.73
CA SER A 97 -4.14 -6.26 1.80
C SER A 97 -2.89 -6.30 2.68
N LYS A 98 -2.91 -7.08 3.76
CA LYS A 98 -1.74 -7.37 4.61
C LYS A 98 -0.66 -8.12 3.84
N LYS A 99 -1.02 -9.14 3.04
CA LYS A 99 -0.08 -9.86 2.17
C LYS A 99 0.58 -8.92 1.15
N ILE A 100 -0.19 -8.03 0.54
CA ILE A 100 0.33 -7.01 -0.39
C ILE A 100 1.27 -6.05 0.36
N ALA A 101 0.88 -5.57 1.54
CA ALA A 101 1.71 -4.70 2.35
C ALA A 101 3.06 -5.35 2.71
N HIS A 102 3.05 -6.64 3.10
CA HIS A 102 4.29 -7.37 3.37
C HIS A 102 5.17 -7.50 2.12
N LYS A 103 4.60 -7.76 0.93
CA LYS A 103 5.36 -7.81 -0.33
C LYS A 103 6.00 -6.47 -0.67
N VAL A 104 5.29 -5.37 -0.45
CA VAL A 104 5.84 -4.02 -0.65
C VAL A 104 7.01 -3.78 0.31
N PHE A 105 6.86 -4.10 1.60
CA PHE A 105 7.95 -3.97 2.56
C PHE A 105 9.18 -4.82 2.21
N GLU A 106 8.98 -6.09 1.87
CA GLU A 106 10.06 -6.98 1.43
C GLU A 106 10.80 -6.41 0.22
N LYS A 107 10.05 -5.85 -0.74
CA LYS A 107 10.65 -5.21 -1.92
C LYS A 107 11.38 -3.91 -1.57
N MET A 108 10.89 -3.14 -0.61
CA MET A 108 11.59 -1.94 -0.11
C MET A 108 12.92 -2.32 0.55
N GLU A 109 12.95 -3.37 1.36
CA GLU A 109 14.18 -3.84 2.03
C GLU A 109 15.24 -4.30 1.04
N ASN A 110 14.84 -4.89 -0.10
CA ASN A 110 15.76 -5.25 -1.17
C ASN A 110 16.38 -4.04 -1.91
N HIS A 111 15.93 -2.82 -1.63
CA HIS A 111 16.36 -1.60 -2.31
C HIS A 111 17.00 -0.56 -1.36
N LEU A 112 17.04 -0.81 -0.05
CA LEU A 112 17.60 0.08 0.98
C LEU A 112 18.99 -0.36 1.45
#